data_AF-A0A6N7L439-F1
#
_entry.id   AF-A0A6N7L439-F1
#
_cell.length_a   1.000
_cell.length_b   1.000
_cell.length_c   1.000
_cell.angle_alpha   90.00
_cell.angle_beta   90.00
_cell.angle_gamma   90.00
#
_symmetry.space_group_name_H-M   'P 1'
#
loop_
_entity.id
_entity.type
_entity.pdbx_description
1 polymer ?
#
loop_
_entity_poly.entity_id
_entity_poly.type
_entity_poly.pdbx_seq_one_letter_code
_entity_poly.pdbx_strand_id
1 'polypeptide(L)'
;MPTRKKSAPIPRQQGEGTVSQLDRDGVPAGCIQIPGMRLGWFYRLNDRMVLHQHRPGSPLLHVGQAPKVTSVIAHLTDDGEDIRTEYLVVGRRQRRPRIITEDELDRGTWASKTGSRRPTGPDEKHAFAKAMRMQAEDAPEVPARTYYTDEGDLVLPEADAQLYGYGTLCGSEKAARDAWEETGAYAVVDPKAALVMGAMFSGPMLDSLGVLAHILNLHGPGQQGKSTMMFVCAALFGNIKPRRQRLLMTWNASKQGITQDLRGRGYLPLCLDEHSSSGRTPQQSSSEFSQICAGCLRSTGTVDGGIREMDGFWLSILLSSSNLPLKFEGQTEDLASRLLEIKAPFFPNAWVDLDGNAVGADHKGAEHVSKRLKRLARDHGGWPLEWPARLAPSPPRS
;
A
#
# COMPACT_ATOMS: atom_id res chain seq x y z
N MET A 1 70.06 -11.02 71.96
CA MET A 1 69.54 -10.30 70.78
C MET A 1 68.65 -11.25 69.98
N PRO A 2 67.52 -10.85 69.37
CA PRO A 2 66.58 -9.78 69.69
C PRO A 2 65.13 -10.29 69.91
N THR A 3 64.31 -9.40 70.46
CA THR A 3 62.86 -9.46 70.72
C THR A 3 61.99 -9.54 69.46
N ARG A 4 60.90 -10.35 69.49
CA ARG A 4 59.82 -10.33 68.49
C ARG A 4 58.54 -9.74 69.09
N LYS A 5 58.12 -8.56 68.60
CA LYS A 5 56.86 -7.89 68.94
C LYS A 5 55.68 -8.43 68.10
N LYS A 6 54.50 -8.42 68.70
CA LYS A 6 53.17 -8.80 68.17
C LYS A 6 52.75 -7.93 66.96
N SER A 7 52.06 -8.53 65.99
CA SER A 7 51.23 -7.84 64.99
C SER A 7 49.75 -8.25 65.13
N ALA A 8 48.88 -7.26 65.06
CA ALA A 8 47.43 -7.32 65.25
C ALA A 8 46.68 -7.86 64.00
N PRO A 9 45.38 -8.24 64.11
CA PRO A 9 44.62 -8.82 63.01
C PRO A 9 44.19 -7.77 61.98
N ILE A 10 44.20 -8.18 60.70
CA ILE A 10 43.73 -7.41 59.54
C ILE A 10 42.19 -7.45 59.48
N PRO A 11 41.49 -6.35 59.14
CA PRO A 11 40.02 -6.31 59.13
C PRO A 11 39.43 -7.09 57.95
N ARG A 12 38.28 -7.75 58.19
CA ARG A 12 37.43 -8.32 57.14
C ARG A 12 36.90 -7.21 56.22
N GLN A 13 37.27 -7.23 54.95
CA GLN A 13 36.56 -6.47 53.92
C GLN A 13 35.23 -7.15 53.63
N GLN A 14 34.16 -6.38 53.80
CA GLN A 14 32.80 -6.68 53.41
C GLN A 14 32.75 -6.83 51.89
N GLY A 15 32.23 -7.96 51.40
CA GLY A 15 31.85 -8.08 49.99
C GLY A 15 30.63 -7.20 49.75
N GLU A 16 30.79 -6.20 48.89
CA GLU A 16 29.69 -5.40 48.35
C GLU A 16 28.72 -6.34 47.62
N GLY A 17 27.50 -6.45 48.17
CA GLY A 17 26.42 -7.17 47.54
C GLY A 17 25.95 -6.44 46.29
N THR A 18 26.03 -7.10 45.15
CA THR A 18 25.38 -6.68 43.90
C THR A 18 23.89 -6.57 44.14
N VAL A 19 23.36 -5.34 44.01
CA VAL A 19 21.93 -5.05 44.09
C VAL A 19 21.20 -5.90 43.06
N SER A 20 20.35 -6.82 43.52
CA SER A 20 19.50 -7.65 42.68
C SER A 20 18.54 -6.75 41.89
N GLN A 21 18.80 -6.57 40.59
CA GLN A 21 17.93 -5.84 39.64
C GLN A 21 16.77 -6.71 39.11
N LEU A 22 16.47 -7.81 39.78
CA LEU A 22 15.39 -8.72 39.40
C LEU A 22 14.14 -8.38 40.22
N ASP A 23 12.99 -8.28 39.55
CA ASP A 23 11.68 -8.28 40.21
C ASP A 23 11.44 -9.63 40.92
N ARG A 24 10.41 -9.69 41.78
CA ARG A 24 10.11 -10.84 42.65
C ARG A 24 10.04 -12.20 41.93
N ASP A 25 9.84 -12.20 40.61
CA ASP A 25 9.72 -13.40 39.78
C ASP A 25 11.00 -13.76 38.98
N GLY A 26 12.14 -13.12 39.26
CA GLY A 26 13.40 -13.40 38.56
C GLY A 26 13.50 -12.76 37.18
N VAL A 27 12.58 -11.86 36.84
CA VAL A 27 12.57 -11.07 35.60
C VAL A 27 13.34 -9.76 35.82
N PRO A 28 14.23 -9.34 34.90
CA PRO A 28 14.89 -8.06 35.02
C PRO A 28 13.90 -6.90 35.06
N ALA A 29 14.16 -5.90 35.92
CA ALA A 29 13.27 -4.76 36.10
C ALA A 29 12.86 -4.10 34.77
N GLY A 30 11.54 -3.89 34.60
CA GLY A 30 10.96 -3.28 33.40
C GLY A 30 10.99 -4.14 32.14
N CYS A 31 11.39 -5.41 32.26
CA CYS A 31 11.35 -6.39 31.20
C CYS A 31 10.22 -7.40 31.45
N ILE A 32 9.81 -8.09 30.40
CA ILE A 32 8.93 -9.24 30.46
C ILE A 32 9.61 -10.43 29.80
N GLN A 33 9.38 -11.63 30.33
CA GLN A 33 9.82 -12.87 29.68
C GLN A 33 9.05 -13.03 28.36
N ILE A 34 9.76 -13.30 27.26
CA ILE A 34 9.09 -13.49 25.96
C ILE A 34 8.31 -14.81 25.98
N PRO A 35 6.98 -14.81 25.79
CA PRO A 35 6.17 -16.02 25.90
C PRO A 35 6.56 -17.10 24.88
N GLY A 36 6.71 -18.34 25.35
CA GLY A 36 7.07 -19.50 24.52
C GLY A 36 8.54 -19.57 24.11
N MET A 37 9.37 -18.61 24.50
CA MET A 37 10.82 -18.66 24.31
C MET A 37 11.49 -19.48 25.42
N ARG A 38 12.71 -19.97 25.15
CA ARG A 38 13.58 -20.53 26.19
C ARG A 38 13.82 -19.49 27.29
N LEU A 39 13.99 -19.98 28.52
CA LEU A 39 14.35 -19.14 29.67
C LEU A 39 15.58 -18.27 29.35
N GLY A 40 15.53 -17.01 29.77
CA GLY A 40 16.61 -16.04 29.54
C GLY A 40 16.35 -15.04 28.41
N TRP A 41 15.30 -15.20 27.60
CA TRP A 41 14.89 -14.21 26.60
C TRP A 41 13.86 -13.24 27.15
N PHE A 42 14.19 -11.95 27.10
CA PHE A 42 13.36 -10.89 27.65
C PHE A 42 13.09 -9.79 26.62
N TYR A 43 11.95 -9.13 26.77
CA TYR A 43 11.58 -7.94 26.01
C TYR A 43 11.35 -6.78 26.96
N ARG A 44 11.97 -5.63 26.69
CA ARG A 44 11.79 -4.41 27.46
C ARG A 44 10.86 -3.47 26.70
N LEU A 45 9.68 -3.21 27.27
CA LEU A 45 8.59 -2.49 26.60
C LEU A 45 8.99 -1.04 26.24
N ASN A 46 9.57 -0.31 27.21
CA ASN A 46 9.84 1.14 27.09
C ASN A 46 10.70 1.51 25.87
N ASP A 47 11.70 0.70 25.55
CA ASP A 47 12.61 0.94 24.43
C ASP A 47 12.58 -0.17 23.37
N ARG A 48 11.65 -1.12 23.47
CA ARG A 48 11.50 -2.26 22.55
C ARG A 48 12.77 -3.10 22.42
N MET A 49 13.57 -3.23 23.48
CA MET A 49 14.82 -3.98 23.43
C MET A 49 14.56 -5.47 23.62
N VAL A 50 15.11 -6.30 22.72
CA VAL A 50 15.25 -7.73 22.92
C VAL A 50 16.57 -7.99 23.65
N LEU A 51 16.47 -8.71 24.77
CA LEU A 51 17.54 -8.99 25.69
C LEU A 51 17.69 -10.50 25.86
N HIS A 52 18.91 -10.97 26.08
CA HIS A 52 19.19 -12.38 26.38
C HIS A 52 20.13 -12.52 27.57
N GLN A 53 19.78 -13.42 28.49
CA GLN A 53 20.58 -13.81 29.62
C GLN A 53 20.92 -15.29 29.49
N HIS A 54 22.21 -15.60 29.30
CA HIS A 54 22.65 -16.97 29.04
C HIS A 54 22.45 -17.92 30.25
N ARG A 55 22.59 -17.41 31.48
CA ARG A 55 22.33 -18.14 32.73
C ARG A 55 21.78 -17.19 33.79
N PRO A 56 20.93 -17.67 34.73
CA PRO A 56 20.50 -16.87 35.86
C PRO A 56 21.69 -16.19 36.56
N GLY A 57 21.59 -14.88 36.77
CA GLY A 57 22.64 -14.06 37.38
C GLY A 57 23.76 -13.58 36.44
N SER A 58 23.76 -14.00 35.16
CA SER A 58 24.67 -13.42 34.15
C SER A 58 24.20 -12.03 33.71
N PRO A 59 25.07 -11.16 33.17
CA PRO A 59 24.65 -9.89 32.59
C PRO A 59 23.63 -10.08 31.45
N LEU A 60 22.67 -9.15 31.37
CA LEU A 60 21.73 -9.09 30.24
C LEU A 60 22.43 -8.55 29.01
N LEU A 61 22.46 -9.35 27.95
CA LEU A 61 23.03 -8.97 26.67
C LEU A 61 21.99 -8.27 25.82
N HIS A 62 22.36 -7.12 25.25
CA HIS A 62 21.53 -6.40 24.29
C HIS A 62 21.62 -7.07 22.93
N VAL A 63 20.55 -7.74 22.51
CA VAL A 63 20.49 -8.42 21.21
C VAL A 63 20.16 -7.42 20.12
N GLY A 64 19.15 -6.58 20.35
CA GLY A 64 18.80 -5.48 19.46
C GLY A 64 17.41 -4.92 19.74
N GLN A 65 17.11 -3.78 19.13
CA GLN A 65 15.81 -3.12 19.28
C GLN A 65 14.84 -3.62 18.21
N ALA A 66 13.68 -4.11 18.63
CA ALA A 66 12.58 -4.43 17.73
C ALA A 66 12.03 -3.13 17.10
N PRO A 67 11.76 -3.12 15.77
CA PRO A 67 11.03 -2.03 15.15
C PRO A 67 9.67 -1.78 15.83
N LYS A 68 9.16 -0.55 15.70
CA LYS A 68 7.84 -0.20 16.23
C LYS A 68 6.77 -0.73 15.29
N VAL A 69 5.88 -1.58 15.78
CA VAL A 69 4.62 -1.88 15.10
C VAL A 69 3.67 -0.71 15.33
N THR A 70 3.15 -0.13 14.26
CA THR A 70 2.23 1.02 14.33
C THR A 70 0.79 0.62 14.16
N SER A 71 0.54 -0.39 13.31
CA SER A 71 -0.80 -0.90 13.03
C SER A 71 -0.72 -2.37 12.61
N VAL A 72 -1.82 -3.08 12.77
CA VAL A 72 -2.06 -4.41 12.20
C VAL A 72 -2.93 -4.26 10.97
N ILE A 73 -2.52 -4.86 9.86
CA ILE A 73 -3.26 -4.82 8.60
C ILE A 73 -4.06 -6.12 8.50
N ALA A 74 -5.37 -6.01 8.62
CA ALA A 74 -6.28 -7.15 8.53
C ALA A 74 -6.74 -7.36 7.08
N HIS A 75 -6.54 -8.60 6.59
CA HIS A 75 -7.10 -9.05 5.32
C HIS A 75 -8.32 -9.91 5.64
N LEU A 76 -9.51 -9.34 5.47
CA LEU A 76 -10.78 -10.01 5.74
C LEU A 76 -11.38 -10.60 4.45
N THR A 77 -12.12 -11.70 4.58
CA THR A 77 -13.04 -12.21 3.55
C THR A 77 -14.17 -11.19 3.30
N ASP A 78 -15.01 -11.46 2.30
CA ASP A 78 -16.18 -10.61 2.04
C ASP A 78 -17.23 -10.76 3.17
N ASP A 79 -17.21 -11.87 3.92
CA ASP A 79 -18.06 -12.10 5.09
C ASP A 79 -17.42 -11.58 6.41
N GLY A 80 -16.27 -10.91 6.33
CA GLY A 80 -15.60 -10.31 7.49
C GLY A 80 -14.69 -11.24 8.30
N GLU A 81 -14.41 -12.45 7.81
CA GLU A 81 -13.52 -13.43 8.48
C GLU A 81 -12.04 -13.14 8.20
N ASP A 82 -11.18 -13.34 9.18
CA ASP A 82 -9.73 -13.14 9.03
C ASP A 82 -9.10 -14.16 8.08
N ILE A 83 -8.46 -13.69 7.00
CA ILE A 83 -7.68 -14.52 6.08
C ILE A 83 -6.21 -14.51 6.47
N ARG A 84 -5.65 -13.31 6.67
CA ARG A 84 -4.25 -13.13 7.07
C ARG A 84 -4.01 -11.77 7.69
N THR A 85 -2.91 -11.69 8.41
CA THR A 85 -2.45 -10.48 9.09
C THR A 85 -1.08 -10.05 8.54
N GLU A 86 -0.93 -8.74 8.34
CA GLU A 86 0.37 -8.11 8.07
C GLU A 86 0.60 -6.98 9.08
N TYR A 87 1.85 -6.53 9.19
CA TYR A 87 2.23 -5.52 10.19
C TYR A 87 2.75 -4.28 9.51
N LEU A 88 2.24 -3.13 9.94
CA LEU A 88 2.77 -1.85 9.54
C LEU A 88 3.85 -1.43 10.54
N VAL A 89 5.08 -1.26 10.06
CA VAL A 89 6.25 -1.18 10.95
C VAL A 89 7.19 -0.03 10.58
N VAL A 90 7.62 0.71 11.59
CA VAL A 90 8.60 1.80 11.48
C VAL A 90 9.91 1.38 12.15
N GLY A 91 10.96 1.24 11.36
CA GLY A 91 12.33 1.08 11.85
C GLY A 91 13.04 2.41 12.05
N ARG A 92 14.25 2.36 12.62
CA ARG A 92 15.00 3.56 13.07
C ARG A 92 15.30 4.58 11.97
N ARG A 93 15.46 4.13 10.72
CA ARG A 93 15.91 4.98 9.59
C ARG A 93 14.80 5.29 8.59
N GLN A 94 13.61 4.69 8.71
CA GLN A 94 12.53 4.98 7.76
C GLN A 94 11.75 6.22 8.18
N ARG A 95 11.36 7.01 7.18
CA ARG A 95 10.40 8.11 7.33
C ARG A 95 8.94 7.65 7.21
N ARG A 96 8.72 6.49 6.58
CA ARG A 96 7.39 5.90 6.37
C ARG A 96 7.36 4.47 6.88
N PRO A 97 6.23 4.02 7.45
CA PRO A 97 6.06 2.63 7.81
C PRO A 97 6.20 1.69 6.60
N ARG A 98 6.43 0.41 6.88
CA ARG A 98 6.62 -0.65 5.88
C ARG A 98 5.75 -1.82 6.26
N ILE A 99 5.07 -2.39 5.28
CA ILE A 99 4.33 -3.64 5.41
C ILE A 99 5.33 -4.80 5.54
N ILE A 100 5.13 -5.61 6.59
CA ILE A 100 5.85 -6.85 6.88
C ILE A 100 4.83 -7.98 6.94
N THR A 101 5.10 -9.06 6.23
CA THR A 101 4.26 -10.27 6.27
C THR A 101 4.67 -11.18 7.43
N GLU A 102 3.78 -12.09 7.83
CA GLU A 102 4.08 -13.12 8.83
C GLU A 102 5.33 -13.96 8.46
N ASP A 103 5.47 -14.35 7.18
CA ASP A 103 6.65 -15.09 6.70
C ASP A 103 7.95 -14.28 6.81
N GLU A 104 7.89 -12.98 6.51
CA GLU A 104 9.05 -12.12 6.67
C GLU A 104 9.45 -11.95 8.13
N LEU A 105 8.44 -11.88 9.01
CA LEU A 105 8.58 -11.80 10.45
C LEU A 105 9.35 -13.02 10.98
N ASP A 106 8.88 -14.22 10.64
CA ASP A 106 9.49 -15.50 11.05
C ASP A 106 10.89 -15.72 10.48
N ARG A 107 11.13 -15.30 9.23
CA ARG A 107 12.43 -15.46 8.57
C ARG A 107 13.46 -14.39 8.94
N GLY A 108 13.03 -13.34 9.64
CA GLY A 108 13.88 -12.18 9.97
C GLY A 108 14.23 -11.30 8.77
N THR A 109 13.60 -11.48 7.60
CA THR A 109 13.91 -10.71 6.38
C THR A 109 13.40 -9.27 6.45
N TRP A 110 12.45 -8.99 7.34
CA TRP A 110 11.98 -7.64 7.70
C TRP A 110 13.10 -6.67 8.09
N ALA A 111 14.22 -7.18 8.59
CA ALA A 111 15.36 -6.36 8.99
C ALA A 111 15.88 -5.48 7.83
N SER A 112 15.83 -6.01 6.59
CA SER A 112 16.20 -5.25 5.39
C SER A 112 15.26 -4.07 5.12
N LYS A 113 13.95 -4.26 5.30
CA LYS A 113 12.93 -3.21 5.13
C LYS A 113 13.01 -2.14 6.21
N THR A 114 13.41 -2.54 7.43
CA THR A 114 13.47 -1.66 8.61
C THR A 114 14.86 -1.09 8.87
N GLY A 115 15.87 -1.45 8.08
CA GLY A 115 17.25 -0.97 8.27
C GLY A 115 17.86 -1.46 9.58
N SER A 116 17.37 -2.60 10.08
CA SER A 116 17.81 -3.24 11.32
C SER A 116 18.85 -4.32 11.01
N ARG A 117 19.59 -4.76 12.03
CA ARG A 117 20.45 -5.96 11.92
C ARG A 117 19.56 -7.18 11.72
N ARG A 118 19.88 -8.01 10.71
CA ARG A 118 19.15 -9.26 10.48
C ARG A 118 19.42 -10.26 11.60
N PRO A 119 18.37 -10.81 12.26
CA PRO A 119 18.52 -11.93 13.18
C PRO A 119 19.10 -13.16 12.49
N THR A 120 20.08 -13.80 13.11
CA THR A 120 20.86 -14.89 12.50
C THR A 120 20.44 -16.26 13.02
N GLY A 121 20.31 -16.42 14.34
CA GLY A 121 19.92 -17.68 14.97
C GLY A 121 18.40 -17.90 15.01
N PRO A 122 17.91 -19.15 15.13
CA PRO A 122 16.48 -19.46 15.29
C PRO A 122 15.85 -18.77 16.51
N ASP A 123 16.51 -18.84 17.67
CA ASP A 123 16.01 -18.21 18.91
C ASP A 123 15.96 -16.68 18.76
N GLU A 124 16.96 -16.07 18.12
CA GLU A 124 16.96 -14.63 17.84
C GLU A 124 15.78 -14.22 16.94
N LYS A 125 15.53 -14.97 15.85
CA LYS A 125 14.39 -14.74 14.95
C LYS A 125 13.06 -14.83 15.68
N HIS A 126 12.85 -15.90 16.45
CA HIS A 126 11.61 -16.08 17.21
C HIS A 126 11.43 -15.00 18.28
N ALA A 127 12.51 -14.58 18.96
CA ALA A 127 12.45 -13.52 19.96
C ALA A 127 11.96 -12.20 19.36
N PHE A 128 12.54 -11.77 18.22
CA PHE A 128 12.09 -10.57 17.53
C PHE A 128 10.66 -10.70 16.99
N ALA A 129 10.32 -11.86 16.39
CA ALA A 129 8.99 -12.11 15.87
C ALA A 129 7.92 -12.01 16.97
N LYS A 130 8.14 -12.67 18.12
CA LYS A 130 7.28 -12.58 19.30
C LYS A 130 7.20 -11.16 19.85
N ALA A 131 8.33 -10.46 19.99
CA ALA A 131 8.36 -9.07 20.47
C ALA A 131 7.58 -8.10 19.56
N MET A 132 7.52 -8.36 18.26
CA MET A 132 6.69 -7.59 17.33
C MET A 132 5.21 -7.98 17.42
N ARG A 133 4.88 -9.27 17.55
CA ARG A 133 3.49 -9.72 17.78
C ARG A 133 2.91 -9.17 19.08
N MET A 134 3.70 -9.12 20.14
CA MET A 134 3.29 -8.50 21.41
C MET A 134 3.01 -7.00 21.27
N GLN A 135 3.75 -6.29 20.41
CA GLN A 135 3.40 -4.90 20.08
C GLN A 135 2.14 -4.81 19.24
N ALA A 136 1.84 -5.84 18.44
CA ALA A 136 0.67 -5.89 17.57
C ALA A 136 -0.63 -6.11 18.36
N GLU A 137 -0.58 -6.80 19.51
CA GLU A 137 -1.74 -6.99 20.41
C GLU A 137 -2.38 -5.68 20.87
N ASP A 138 -1.58 -4.63 21.06
CA ASP A 138 -2.04 -3.29 21.46
C ASP A 138 -2.11 -2.28 20.28
N ALA A 139 -1.79 -2.72 19.06
CA ALA A 139 -1.75 -1.83 17.90
C ALA A 139 -3.13 -1.72 17.25
N PRO A 140 -3.51 -0.54 16.72
CA PRO A 140 -4.76 -0.39 15.99
C PRO A 140 -4.79 -1.28 14.76
N GLU A 141 -5.95 -1.84 14.48
CA GLU A 141 -6.23 -2.57 13.25
C GLU A 141 -6.63 -1.61 12.14
N VAL A 142 -6.13 -1.85 10.92
CA VAL A 142 -6.48 -1.10 9.71
C VAL A 142 -6.80 -2.07 8.58
N PRO A 143 -7.78 -1.74 7.70
CA PRO A 143 -8.14 -2.63 6.62
C PRO A 143 -7.05 -2.68 5.55
N ALA A 144 -6.84 -3.85 4.95
CA ALA A 144 -5.90 -4.04 3.84
C ALA A 144 -6.42 -3.52 2.49
N ARG A 145 -7.74 -3.47 2.32
CA ARG A 145 -8.43 -3.17 1.07
C ARG A 145 -9.65 -2.29 1.32
N THR A 146 -10.21 -1.74 0.25
CA THR A 146 -11.48 -1.02 0.34
C THR A 146 -12.63 -1.98 0.54
N TYR A 147 -13.61 -1.59 1.35
CA TYR A 147 -14.86 -2.30 1.52
C TYR A 147 -16.01 -1.31 1.80
N TYR A 148 -17.25 -1.78 1.70
CA TYR A 148 -18.43 -1.02 2.13
C TYR A 148 -18.86 -1.47 3.52
N THR A 149 -19.22 -0.54 4.41
CA THR A 149 -19.88 -0.87 5.68
C THR A 149 -21.34 -1.25 5.44
N ASP A 150 -22.01 -1.77 6.47
CA ASP A 150 -23.45 -2.07 6.42
C ASP A 150 -24.31 -0.82 6.17
N GLU A 151 -23.81 0.36 6.57
CA GLU A 151 -24.42 1.67 6.29
C GLU A 151 -24.22 2.15 4.84
N GLY A 152 -23.42 1.44 4.05
CA GLY A 152 -23.10 1.80 2.67
C GLY A 152 -21.95 2.81 2.54
N ASP A 153 -21.18 3.04 3.60
CA ASP A 153 -20.00 3.91 3.55
C ASP A 153 -18.80 3.17 2.97
N LEU A 154 -18.09 3.79 2.02
CA LEU A 154 -16.87 3.24 1.47
C LEU A 154 -15.69 3.51 2.41
N VAL A 155 -15.13 2.45 2.98
CA VAL A 155 -13.91 2.52 3.79
C VAL A 155 -12.69 2.38 2.90
N LEU A 156 -11.75 3.33 3.03
CA LEU A 156 -10.48 3.32 2.33
C LEU A 156 -9.34 2.87 3.26
N PRO A 157 -8.44 1.97 2.81
CA PRO A 157 -7.24 1.65 3.57
C PRO A 157 -6.33 2.88 3.64
N GLU A 158 -5.64 3.05 4.76
CA GLU A 158 -4.64 4.10 4.89
C GLU A 158 -3.56 3.98 3.80
N ALA A 159 -3.01 5.11 3.35
CA ALA A 159 -2.04 5.14 2.26
C ALA A 159 -0.81 4.24 2.49
N ASP A 160 -0.35 4.11 3.75
CA ASP A 160 0.80 3.27 4.12
C ASP A 160 0.41 1.80 4.39
N ALA A 161 -0.88 1.48 4.53
CA ALA A 161 -1.40 0.12 4.72
C ALA A 161 -1.55 -0.67 3.40
N GLN A 162 -1.20 -0.06 2.25
CA GLN A 162 -1.25 -0.71 0.94
C GLN A 162 -0.03 -0.36 0.06
N LEU A 163 0.15 -1.14 -1.02
CA LEU A 163 1.31 -1.05 -1.92
C LEU A 163 0.99 -0.39 -3.27
N TYR A 164 -0.23 0.10 -3.46
CA TYR A 164 -0.75 0.56 -4.74
C TYR A 164 -0.59 2.07 -4.95
N GLY A 165 -0.52 2.87 -3.89
CA GLY A 165 -0.29 4.31 -3.93
C GLY A 165 -1.55 5.17 -3.77
N TYR A 166 -2.72 4.57 -3.57
CA TYR A 166 -3.98 5.28 -3.28
C TYR A 166 -3.86 6.12 -2.01
N GLY A 167 -4.64 7.20 -1.91
CA GLY A 167 -4.70 8.05 -0.72
C GLY A 167 -3.40 8.80 -0.40
N THR A 168 -2.33 8.62 -1.18
CA THR A 168 -1.09 9.39 -0.97
C THR A 168 -1.27 10.79 -1.55
N LEU A 169 -1.32 11.79 -0.66
CA LEU A 169 -1.46 13.19 -1.04
C LEU A 169 -0.12 13.80 -1.49
N CYS A 170 -0.16 14.56 -2.59
CA CYS A 170 0.98 15.31 -3.11
C CYS A 170 0.77 16.83 -2.98
N GLY A 171 1.82 17.56 -2.59
CA GLY A 171 1.75 19.02 -2.46
C GLY A 171 0.85 19.49 -1.30
N SER A 172 0.55 20.79 -1.28
CA SER A 172 -0.39 21.36 -0.31
C SER A 172 -1.82 21.36 -0.85
N GLU A 173 -2.82 21.33 0.04
CA GLU A 173 -4.23 21.34 -0.36
C GLU A 173 -4.59 22.56 -1.22
N LYS A 174 -4.12 23.75 -0.82
CA LYS A 174 -4.40 25.00 -1.55
C LYS A 174 -3.91 24.92 -3.00
N ALA A 175 -2.64 24.57 -3.18
CA ALA A 175 -2.07 24.43 -4.52
C ALA A 175 -2.73 23.29 -5.32
N ALA A 176 -3.18 22.24 -4.64
CA ALA A 176 -3.93 21.16 -5.29
C ALA A 176 -5.31 21.63 -5.79
N ARG A 177 -6.02 22.47 -5.05
CA ARG A 177 -7.29 23.04 -5.52
C ARG A 177 -7.09 23.83 -6.80
N ASP A 178 -6.11 24.75 -6.82
CA ASP A 178 -5.79 25.55 -8.01
C ASP A 178 -5.44 24.63 -9.22
N ALA A 179 -4.62 23.60 -8.98
CA ALA A 179 -4.19 22.65 -10.01
C ALA A 179 -5.34 21.80 -10.58
N TRP A 180 -6.25 21.35 -9.73
CA TRP A 180 -7.39 20.51 -10.15
C TRP A 180 -8.54 21.33 -10.73
N GLU A 181 -8.71 22.59 -10.33
CA GLU A 181 -9.59 23.55 -11.00
C GLU A 181 -9.11 23.77 -12.44
N GLU A 182 -7.82 24.03 -12.64
CA GLU A 182 -7.23 24.17 -13.98
C GLU A 182 -7.36 22.87 -14.79
N THR A 183 -7.08 21.71 -14.18
CA THR A 183 -7.23 20.40 -14.84
C THR A 183 -8.68 20.16 -15.26
N GLY A 184 -9.64 20.52 -14.40
CA GLY A 184 -11.07 20.46 -14.71
C GLY A 184 -11.45 21.39 -15.86
N ALA A 185 -10.93 22.61 -15.87
CA ALA A 185 -11.15 23.58 -16.95
C ALA A 185 -10.69 23.04 -18.32
N TYR A 186 -9.55 22.34 -18.39
CA TYR A 186 -9.14 21.66 -19.62
C TYR A 186 -10.01 20.44 -19.95
N ALA A 187 -10.44 19.68 -18.94
CA ALA A 187 -11.26 18.48 -19.15
C ALA A 187 -12.64 18.80 -19.73
N VAL A 188 -13.23 19.96 -19.40
CA VAL A 188 -14.55 20.36 -19.94
C VAL A 188 -14.49 20.94 -21.35
N VAL A 189 -13.31 21.23 -21.90
CA VAL A 189 -13.16 21.67 -23.31
C VAL A 189 -13.58 20.57 -24.29
N ASP A 190 -13.26 19.30 -23.98
CA ASP A 190 -13.71 18.14 -24.75
C ASP A 190 -14.64 17.28 -23.88
N PRO A 191 -15.93 17.12 -24.23
CA PRO A 191 -16.87 16.32 -23.43
C PRO A 191 -16.39 14.89 -23.14
N LYS A 192 -15.56 14.30 -24.01
CA LYS A 192 -15.00 12.96 -23.80
C LYS A 192 -14.02 12.94 -22.65
N ALA A 193 -13.25 14.03 -22.45
CA ALA A 193 -12.30 14.12 -21.36
C ALA A 193 -13.01 14.23 -19.99
N ALA A 194 -14.00 15.11 -19.90
CA ALA A 194 -14.87 15.20 -18.72
C ALA A 194 -15.56 13.85 -18.43
N LEU A 195 -16.08 13.18 -19.47
CA LEU A 195 -16.72 11.87 -19.33
C LEU A 195 -15.76 10.80 -18.79
N VAL A 196 -14.56 10.67 -19.35
CA VAL A 196 -13.57 9.68 -18.90
C VAL A 196 -13.15 9.95 -17.46
N MET A 197 -12.87 11.21 -17.11
CA MET A 197 -12.45 11.59 -15.78
C MET A 197 -13.56 11.34 -14.75
N GLY A 198 -14.80 11.70 -15.08
CA GLY A 198 -15.97 11.45 -14.23
C GLY A 198 -16.27 9.97 -14.05
N ALA A 199 -16.24 9.19 -15.14
CA ALA A 199 -16.39 7.74 -15.07
C ALA A 199 -15.33 7.11 -14.16
N MET A 200 -14.06 7.44 -14.37
CA MET A 200 -12.99 6.92 -13.51
C MET A 200 -13.20 7.28 -12.05
N PHE A 201 -13.58 8.53 -11.77
CA PHE A 201 -13.85 8.99 -10.41
C PHE A 201 -15.02 8.25 -9.74
N SER A 202 -16.02 7.79 -10.50
CA SER A 202 -17.11 6.98 -9.97
C SER A 202 -16.73 5.51 -9.75
N GLY A 203 -15.51 5.08 -10.11
CA GLY A 203 -15.05 3.70 -9.95
C GLY A 203 -15.27 3.11 -8.54
N PRO A 204 -14.97 3.83 -7.45
CA PRO A 204 -15.25 3.34 -6.11
C PRO A 204 -16.74 3.15 -5.79
N MET A 205 -17.64 3.82 -6.52
CA MET A 205 -19.09 3.85 -6.28
C MET A 205 -19.90 2.90 -7.16
N LEU A 206 -19.26 2.06 -7.99
CA LEU A 206 -19.99 1.23 -8.95
C LEU A 206 -21.00 0.29 -8.29
N ASP A 207 -20.65 -0.27 -7.13
CA ASP A 207 -21.53 -1.19 -6.39
C ASP A 207 -22.82 -0.49 -5.93
N SER A 208 -22.69 0.67 -5.28
CA SER A 208 -23.83 1.50 -4.87
C SER A 208 -24.69 1.97 -6.04
N LEU A 209 -24.12 2.05 -7.25
CA LEU A 209 -24.83 2.40 -8.48
C LEU A 209 -25.44 1.18 -9.20
N GLY A 210 -25.21 -0.04 -8.72
CA GLY A 210 -25.63 -1.28 -9.39
C GLY A 210 -24.94 -1.51 -10.73
N VAL A 211 -23.74 -0.95 -10.91
CA VAL A 211 -22.97 -1.03 -12.15
C VAL A 211 -21.89 -2.11 -12.03
N LEU A 212 -21.83 -2.99 -13.02
CA LEU A 212 -20.82 -4.05 -13.05
C LEU A 212 -19.43 -3.51 -13.39
N ALA A 213 -18.41 -4.24 -12.95
CA ALA A 213 -17.02 -3.99 -13.34
C ALA A 213 -16.88 -4.00 -14.86
N HIS A 214 -16.13 -3.03 -15.38
CA HIS A 214 -15.99 -2.86 -16.82
C HIS A 214 -14.66 -2.22 -17.20
N ILE A 215 -14.30 -2.38 -18.48
CA ILE A 215 -13.09 -1.80 -19.06
C ILE A 215 -13.51 -0.58 -19.88
N LEU A 216 -12.88 0.55 -19.62
CA LEU A 216 -12.98 1.74 -20.44
C LEU A 216 -11.68 1.90 -21.23
N ASN A 217 -11.73 1.66 -22.55
CA ASN A 217 -10.57 1.73 -23.41
C ASN A 217 -10.50 3.05 -24.19
N LEU A 218 -9.40 3.77 -24.02
CA LEU A 218 -9.08 4.96 -24.79
C LEU A 218 -8.28 4.55 -26.03
N HIS A 219 -8.85 4.70 -27.22
CA HIS A 219 -8.19 4.24 -28.44
C HIS A 219 -7.98 5.35 -29.47
N GLY A 220 -6.98 5.16 -30.34
CA GLY A 220 -6.67 6.06 -31.45
C GLY A 220 -5.17 6.22 -31.65
N PRO A 221 -4.71 6.99 -32.65
CA PRO A 221 -3.29 7.20 -32.91
C PRO A 221 -2.50 7.81 -31.72
N GLY A 222 -1.18 7.77 -31.83
CA GLY A 222 -0.28 8.42 -30.88
C GLY A 222 -0.50 9.93 -30.77
N GLN A 223 -0.05 10.53 -29.67
CA GLN A 223 -0.06 11.98 -29.42
C GLN A 223 -1.46 12.65 -29.34
N GLN A 224 -2.53 11.88 -29.19
CA GLN A 224 -3.91 12.41 -29.06
C GLN A 224 -4.40 12.52 -27.61
N GLY A 225 -3.48 12.58 -26.64
CA GLY A 225 -3.82 12.81 -25.22
C GLY A 225 -4.22 11.57 -24.41
N LYS A 226 -4.22 10.35 -24.98
CA LYS A 226 -4.58 9.10 -24.26
C LYS A 226 -3.78 8.91 -22.96
N SER A 227 -2.44 8.89 -23.06
CA SER A 227 -1.58 8.73 -21.88
C SER A 227 -1.60 9.94 -20.95
N THR A 228 -2.02 11.13 -21.42
CA THR A 228 -2.30 12.27 -20.52
C THR A 228 -3.53 11.99 -19.70
N MET A 229 -4.61 11.53 -20.34
CA MET A 229 -5.88 11.22 -19.69
C MET A 229 -5.70 10.14 -18.62
N MET A 230 -5.00 9.05 -18.95
CA MET A 230 -4.71 7.99 -17.98
C MET A 230 -3.91 8.48 -16.78
N PHE A 231 -2.96 9.37 -17.01
CA PHE A 231 -2.10 9.93 -15.98
C PHE A 231 -2.87 10.86 -15.04
N VAL A 232 -3.76 11.70 -15.60
CA VAL A 232 -4.69 12.55 -14.82
C VAL A 232 -5.67 11.69 -14.03
N CYS A 233 -6.30 10.69 -14.66
CA CYS A 233 -7.25 9.80 -13.99
C CYS A 233 -6.60 9.01 -12.85
N ALA A 234 -5.39 8.47 -13.05
CA ALA A 234 -4.66 7.79 -11.99
C ALA A 234 -4.33 8.74 -10.81
N ALA A 235 -4.02 9.99 -11.11
CA ALA A 235 -3.68 11.00 -10.11
C ALA A 235 -4.88 11.46 -9.27
N LEU A 236 -6.13 11.27 -9.71
CA LEU A 236 -7.32 11.52 -8.87
C LEU A 236 -7.21 10.77 -7.54
N PHE A 237 -6.62 9.58 -7.59
CA PHE A 237 -6.65 8.58 -6.54
C PHE A 237 -5.43 8.57 -5.63
N GLY A 238 -4.33 9.18 -6.04
CA GLY A 238 -3.11 9.19 -5.23
C GLY A 238 -1.88 9.69 -5.96
N ASN A 239 -0.75 9.38 -5.35
CA ASN A 239 0.54 9.70 -5.92
C ASN A 239 0.90 8.68 -7.01
N ILE A 240 1.47 9.19 -8.09
CA ILE A 240 1.96 8.43 -9.25
C ILE A 240 3.50 8.42 -9.35
N LYS A 241 4.21 9.06 -8.39
CA LYS A 241 5.67 9.01 -8.14
C LYS A 241 6.00 8.17 -6.91
N PRO A 242 6.89 7.14 -6.95
CA PRO A 242 7.83 6.71 -7.99
C PRO A 242 7.37 5.40 -8.67
N ARG A 243 8.21 4.82 -9.55
CA ARG A 243 8.13 3.50 -10.24
C ARG A 243 7.49 2.30 -9.49
N ARG A 244 7.25 2.41 -8.18
CA ARG A 244 6.63 1.40 -7.31
C ARG A 244 5.14 1.59 -7.09
N GLN A 245 4.58 2.76 -7.38
CA GLN A 245 3.14 3.02 -7.23
C GLN A 245 2.42 2.48 -8.44
N ARG A 246 1.35 1.74 -8.19
CA ARG A 246 0.67 0.91 -9.17
C ARG A 246 -0.66 1.52 -9.63
N LEU A 247 -0.88 2.82 -9.45
CA LEU A 247 -2.09 3.49 -9.97
C LEU A 247 -2.13 3.54 -11.50
N LEU A 248 -0.94 3.63 -12.12
CA LEU A 248 -0.74 3.59 -13.57
C LEU A 248 0.33 2.54 -13.88
N MET A 249 -0.10 1.46 -14.53
CA MET A 249 0.77 0.36 -14.95
C MET A 249 0.72 0.24 -16.46
N THR A 250 1.59 -0.60 -17.02
CA THR A 250 1.53 -1.01 -18.43
C THR A 250 0.85 -2.36 -18.56
N TRP A 251 0.29 -2.66 -19.72
CA TRP A 251 -0.19 -4.02 -20.04
C TRP A 251 0.91 -5.09 -20.13
N ASN A 252 2.19 -4.70 -20.07
CA ASN A 252 3.34 -5.59 -19.92
C ASN A 252 3.40 -6.24 -18.50
N ALA A 253 2.45 -7.14 -18.24
CA ALA A 253 2.37 -7.98 -17.05
C ALA A 253 1.72 -9.32 -17.43
N SER A 254 1.93 -10.35 -16.58
CA SER A 254 1.24 -11.63 -16.76
C SER A 254 -0.25 -11.48 -16.47
N LYS A 255 -1.08 -12.32 -17.12
CA LYS A 255 -2.54 -12.36 -16.88
C LYS A 255 -2.88 -12.57 -15.40
N GLN A 256 -2.16 -13.50 -14.76
CA GLN A 256 -2.28 -13.76 -13.32
C GLN A 256 -1.85 -12.55 -12.48
N GLY A 257 -0.79 -11.85 -12.90
CA GLY A 257 -0.33 -10.64 -12.22
C GLY A 257 -1.37 -9.53 -12.20
N ILE A 258 -2.01 -9.24 -13.35
CA ILE A 258 -3.05 -8.20 -13.45
C ILE A 258 -4.27 -8.58 -12.60
N THR A 259 -4.78 -9.81 -12.74
CA THR A 259 -5.97 -10.26 -11.98
C THR A 259 -5.75 -10.28 -10.48
N GLN A 260 -4.58 -10.70 -10.00
CA GLN A 260 -4.25 -10.64 -8.57
C GLN A 260 -4.10 -9.20 -8.07
N ASP A 261 -3.51 -8.33 -8.87
CA ASP A 261 -3.32 -6.91 -8.55
C ASP A 261 -4.67 -6.16 -8.47
N LEU A 262 -5.64 -6.53 -9.31
CA LEU A 262 -7.00 -6.00 -9.26
C LEU A 262 -7.77 -6.44 -8.01
N ARG A 263 -7.70 -7.72 -7.60
CA ARG A 263 -8.41 -8.18 -6.37
C ARG A 263 -8.01 -7.41 -5.13
N GLY A 264 -6.72 -7.15 -4.96
CA GLY A 264 -6.24 -6.37 -3.80
C GLY A 264 -6.70 -4.92 -3.78
N ARG A 265 -7.29 -4.41 -4.88
CA ARG A 265 -7.82 -3.04 -4.97
C ARG A 265 -9.28 -2.93 -4.57
N GLY A 266 -10.03 -4.04 -4.53
CA GLY A 266 -11.47 -4.02 -4.23
C GLY A 266 -12.23 -3.12 -5.18
N TYR A 267 -12.70 -1.99 -4.66
CA TYR A 267 -13.50 -1.00 -5.38
C TYR A 267 -12.67 0.07 -6.10
N LEU A 268 -11.34 0.05 -5.97
CA LEU A 268 -10.49 1.10 -6.53
C LEU A 268 -10.13 0.85 -8.01
N PRO A 269 -10.19 1.91 -8.86
CA PRO A 269 -9.96 1.77 -10.30
C PRO A 269 -8.47 1.75 -10.66
N LEU A 270 -8.12 1.13 -11.79
CA LEU A 270 -6.74 0.99 -12.26
C LEU A 270 -6.58 1.56 -13.68
N CYS A 271 -5.43 2.17 -13.96
CA CYS A 271 -5.01 2.54 -15.31
C CYS A 271 -3.96 1.55 -15.87
N LEU A 272 -4.22 0.95 -17.04
CA LEU A 272 -3.28 0.10 -17.80
C LEU A 272 -2.94 0.70 -19.18
N ASP A 273 -1.76 1.30 -19.29
CA ASP A 273 -1.31 2.00 -20.50
C ASP A 273 -0.79 1.03 -21.56
N GLU A 274 -1.13 1.35 -22.81
CA GLU A 274 -0.65 0.76 -24.05
C GLU A 274 -0.80 -0.76 -24.12
N HIS A 275 -1.98 -1.24 -24.53
CA HIS A 275 -2.27 -2.67 -24.70
C HIS A 275 -1.26 -3.40 -25.60
N SER A 276 -0.71 -2.72 -26.62
CA SER A 276 0.31 -3.32 -27.48
C SER A 276 1.58 -3.73 -26.74
N SER A 277 1.87 -3.13 -25.57
CA SER A 277 2.99 -3.53 -24.69
C SER A 277 2.85 -4.93 -24.11
N SER A 278 1.65 -5.52 -24.15
CA SER A 278 1.41 -6.89 -23.73
C SER A 278 1.98 -7.94 -24.70
N GLY A 279 2.29 -7.55 -25.94
CA GLY A 279 2.65 -8.46 -27.02
C GLY A 279 1.49 -9.35 -27.51
N ARG A 280 0.25 -9.07 -27.08
CA ARG A 280 -0.94 -9.89 -27.36
C ARG A 280 -1.91 -9.13 -28.26
N THR A 281 -2.62 -9.85 -29.11
CA THR A 281 -3.76 -9.28 -29.85
C THR A 281 -4.97 -9.10 -28.91
N PRO A 282 -5.96 -8.26 -29.28
CA PRO A 282 -7.22 -8.17 -28.55
C PRO A 282 -7.91 -9.53 -28.39
N GLN A 283 -7.89 -10.37 -29.44
CA GLN A 283 -8.45 -11.73 -29.42
C GLN A 283 -7.77 -12.61 -28.36
N GLN A 284 -6.44 -12.58 -28.29
CA GLN A 284 -5.66 -13.33 -27.29
C GLN A 284 -5.88 -12.83 -25.85
N SER A 285 -6.35 -11.60 -25.71
CA SER A 285 -6.66 -10.96 -24.43
C SER A 285 -8.14 -11.05 -24.04
N SER A 286 -9.01 -11.55 -24.93
CA SER A 286 -10.46 -11.63 -24.70
C SER A 286 -10.82 -12.34 -23.39
N SER A 287 -10.22 -13.51 -23.12
CA SER A 287 -10.43 -14.24 -21.86
C SER A 287 -9.96 -13.47 -20.61
N GLU A 288 -8.90 -12.66 -20.72
CA GLU A 288 -8.44 -11.82 -19.62
C GLU A 288 -9.41 -10.65 -19.41
N PHE A 289 -9.90 -10.03 -20.48
CA PHE A 289 -10.92 -8.98 -20.39
C PHE A 289 -12.21 -9.49 -19.75
N SER A 290 -12.69 -10.68 -20.13
CA SER A 290 -13.86 -11.29 -19.50
C SER A 290 -13.64 -11.56 -18.01
N GLN A 291 -12.45 -12.01 -17.60
CA GLN A 291 -12.12 -12.21 -16.19
C GLN A 291 -12.12 -10.90 -15.41
N ILE A 292 -11.60 -9.82 -16.00
CA ILE A 292 -11.61 -8.48 -15.41
C ILE A 292 -13.05 -8.00 -15.22
N CYS A 293 -13.89 -8.08 -16.26
CA CYS A 293 -15.30 -7.67 -16.19
C CYS A 293 -16.13 -8.54 -15.23
N ALA A 294 -15.72 -9.80 -15.00
CA ALA A 294 -16.32 -10.70 -14.00
C ALA A 294 -15.77 -10.46 -12.57
N GLY A 295 -15.07 -9.34 -12.34
CA GLY A 295 -14.55 -8.94 -11.04
C GLY A 295 -13.34 -9.74 -10.55
N CYS A 296 -12.62 -10.37 -11.47
CA CYS A 296 -11.47 -11.23 -11.21
C CYS A 296 -11.79 -12.41 -10.26
N LEU A 297 -13.05 -12.78 -10.07
CA LEU A 297 -13.45 -13.92 -9.25
C LEU A 297 -12.92 -15.22 -9.87
N ARG A 298 -12.14 -16.00 -9.10
CA ARG A 298 -11.66 -17.31 -9.55
C ARG A 298 -11.40 -18.24 -8.37
N SER A 299 -12.38 -19.08 -8.07
CA SER A 299 -12.22 -20.16 -7.10
C SER A 299 -11.00 -21.01 -7.46
N THR A 300 -10.12 -21.21 -6.48
CA THR A 300 -8.91 -22.02 -6.63
C THR A 300 -9.02 -23.18 -5.65
N GLY A 301 -8.73 -24.41 -6.07
CA GLY A 301 -8.69 -25.55 -5.15
C GLY A 301 -7.48 -25.49 -4.21
N THR A 302 -7.62 -25.99 -2.99
CA THR A 302 -6.50 -26.28 -2.09
C THR A 302 -5.87 -27.62 -2.45
N VAL A 303 -4.65 -27.87 -1.94
CA VAL A 303 -3.97 -29.17 -2.10
C VAL A 303 -4.80 -30.31 -1.53
N ASP A 304 -5.62 -30.01 -0.51
CA ASP A 304 -6.48 -30.96 0.19
C ASP A 304 -7.88 -31.11 -0.44
N GLY A 305 -8.08 -30.54 -1.64
CA GLY A 305 -9.34 -30.67 -2.39
C GLY A 305 -10.48 -29.75 -1.95
N GLY A 306 -10.23 -28.83 -1.00
CA GLY A 306 -11.15 -27.77 -0.61
C GLY A 306 -11.12 -26.57 -1.56
N ILE A 307 -12.01 -25.60 -1.34
CA ILE A 307 -11.93 -24.29 -2.02
C ILE A 307 -11.02 -23.40 -1.19
N ARG A 308 -10.02 -22.80 -1.82
CA ARG A 308 -9.17 -21.80 -1.19
C ARG A 308 -9.99 -20.52 -1.01
N GLU A 309 -10.09 -20.06 0.23
CA GLU A 309 -10.60 -18.72 0.54
C GLU A 309 -9.85 -17.66 -0.26
N MET A 310 -10.61 -16.76 -0.87
CA MET A 310 -10.06 -15.74 -1.75
C MET A 310 -9.91 -14.44 -0.99
N ASP A 311 -8.78 -13.76 -1.20
CA ASP A 311 -8.59 -12.35 -0.85
C ASP A 311 -9.48 -11.49 -1.79
N GLY A 312 -10.79 -11.53 -1.51
CA GLY A 312 -11.98 -11.17 -2.30
C GLY A 312 -11.86 -10.85 -3.79
N PHE A 313 -12.41 -9.71 -4.20
CA PHE A 313 -12.80 -9.43 -5.60
C PHE A 313 -12.40 -8.02 -6.06
N TRP A 314 -12.68 -7.73 -7.33
CA TRP A 314 -12.55 -6.38 -7.89
C TRP A 314 -13.87 -5.90 -8.48
N LEU A 315 -14.31 -4.71 -8.12
CA LEU A 315 -15.51 -4.08 -8.68
C LEU A 315 -15.27 -2.58 -8.89
N SER A 316 -14.68 -2.26 -10.06
CA SER A 316 -14.37 -0.88 -10.41
C SER A 316 -14.22 -0.72 -11.93
N ILE A 317 -13.63 0.39 -12.36
CA ILE A 317 -13.31 0.67 -13.76
C ILE A 317 -11.82 0.43 -14.02
N LEU A 318 -11.53 -0.30 -15.10
CA LEU A 318 -10.20 -0.43 -15.66
C LEU A 318 -10.07 0.53 -16.84
N LEU A 319 -9.28 1.60 -16.68
CA LEU A 319 -8.95 2.48 -17.80
C LEU A 319 -7.79 1.89 -18.58
N SER A 320 -8.04 1.52 -19.83
CA SER A 320 -7.03 1.02 -20.76
C SER A 320 -6.70 2.08 -21.81
N SER A 321 -5.51 2.00 -22.42
CA SER A 321 -5.25 2.67 -23.70
C SER A 321 -4.74 1.71 -24.77
N SER A 322 -5.04 2.03 -26.02
CA SER A 322 -4.57 1.26 -27.17
C SER A 322 -4.46 2.14 -28.43
N ASN A 323 -3.70 1.68 -29.42
CA ASN A 323 -3.65 2.36 -30.73
C ASN A 323 -4.83 1.95 -31.63
N LEU A 324 -5.29 0.69 -31.52
CA LEU A 324 -6.43 0.13 -32.23
C LEU A 324 -7.55 -0.23 -31.25
N PRO A 325 -8.81 -0.29 -31.68
CA PRO A 325 -9.91 -0.83 -30.87
C PRO A 325 -9.55 -2.19 -30.25
N LEU A 326 -9.98 -2.40 -29.02
CA LEU A 326 -9.94 -3.71 -28.36
C LEU A 326 -11.18 -4.55 -28.71
N LYS A 327 -12.24 -3.93 -29.22
CA LYS A 327 -13.38 -4.65 -29.78
C LYS A 327 -13.05 -5.29 -31.12
N PHE A 328 -13.61 -6.47 -31.35
CA PHE A 328 -13.45 -7.20 -32.60
C PHE A 328 -14.69 -8.07 -32.90
N GLU A 329 -14.84 -8.48 -34.17
CA GLU A 329 -15.94 -9.33 -34.61
C GLU A 329 -15.84 -10.74 -34.00
N GLY A 330 -16.97 -11.28 -33.52
CA GLY A 330 -17.02 -12.58 -32.83
C GLY A 330 -16.67 -12.51 -31.34
N GLN A 331 -16.53 -11.32 -30.77
CA GLN A 331 -16.43 -11.13 -29.33
C GLN A 331 -17.77 -11.46 -28.64
N THR A 332 -17.71 -12.05 -27.45
CA THR A 332 -18.91 -12.43 -26.70
C THR A 332 -19.71 -11.20 -26.26
N GLU A 333 -21.03 -11.30 -26.26
CA GLU A 333 -21.94 -10.18 -25.95
C GLU A 333 -21.73 -9.63 -24.53
N ASP A 334 -21.45 -10.52 -23.57
CA ASP A 334 -21.19 -10.18 -22.18
C ASP A 334 -19.92 -9.32 -22.01
N LEU A 335 -18.92 -9.53 -22.87
CA LEU A 335 -17.70 -8.72 -22.89
C LEU A 335 -17.91 -7.45 -23.71
N ALA A 336 -18.59 -7.54 -24.86
CA ALA A 336 -18.83 -6.39 -25.73
C ALA A 336 -19.64 -5.27 -25.06
N SER A 337 -20.55 -5.64 -24.14
CA SER A 337 -21.35 -4.72 -23.32
C SER A 337 -20.56 -4.08 -22.16
N ARG A 338 -19.47 -4.72 -21.69
CA ARG A 338 -18.62 -4.26 -20.57
C ARG A 338 -17.22 -3.81 -20.99
N LEU A 339 -16.91 -3.82 -22.28
CA LEU A 339 -15.76 -3.16 -22.87
C LEU A 339 -16.27 -1.90 -23.55
N LEU A 340 -16.08 -0.75 -22.93
CA LEU A 340 -16.48 0.55 -23.47
C LEU A 340 -15.28 1.17 -24.18
N GLU A 341 -15.50 1.85 -25.30
CA GLU A 341 -14.42 2.47 -26.06
C GLU A 341 -14.70 3.95 -26.32
N ILE A 342 -13.69 4.78 -26.06
CA ILE A 342 -13.74 6.21 -26.37
C ILE A 342 -12.57 6.54 -27.29
N LYS A 343 -12.91 7.08 -28.46
CA LYS A 343 -11.93 7.47 -29.47
C LYS A 343 -11.31 8.83 -29.13
N ALA A 344 -9.98 8.87 -29.12
CA ALA A 344 -9.19 10.10 -29.00
C ALA A 344 -9.51 11.10 -30.15
N PRO A 345 -9.24 12.41 -30.02
CA PRO A 345 -8.45 13.09 -28.98
C PRO A 345 -9.19 13.36 -27.67
N PHE A 346 -8.45 13.74 -26.62
CA PHE A 346 -9.00 14.10 -25.29
C PHE A 346 -8.63 15.51 -24.82
N PHE A 347 -7.48 16.03 -25.25
CA PHE A 347 -7.02 17.36 -24.87
C PHE A 347 -6.59 18.12 -26.13
N PRO A 348 -6.71 19.46 -26.13
CA PRO A 348 -6.24 20.27 -27.24
C PRO A 348 -4.73 20.11 -27.44
N ASN A 349 -4.31 20.08 -28.69
CA ASN A 349 -2.90 20.17 -29.07
C ASN A 349 -2.47 21.65 -29.03
N ALA A 350 -2.27 22.16 -27.82
CA ALA A 350 -2.05 23.58 -27.55
C ALA A 350 -0.86 23.81 -26.61
N TRP A 351 -0.36 25.05 -26.62
CA TRP A 351 0.76 25.52 -25.80
C TRP A 351 0.29 26.63 -24.88
N VAL A 352 0.84 26.64 -23.68
CA VAL A 352 0.48 27.59 -22.63
C VAL A 352 1.70 28.13 -21.91
N ASP A 353 1.60 29.33 -21.36
CA ASP A 353 2.67 29.91 -20.54
C ASP A 353 2.69 29.33 -19.10
N LEU A 354 3.50 29.93 -18.23
CA LEU A 354 3.61 29.52 -16.83
C LEU A 354 2.31 29.76 -16.04
N ASP A 355 1.53 30.76 -16.43
CA ASP A 355 0.28 31.14 -15.78
C ASP A 355 -0.92 30.35 -16.35
N GLY A 356 -0.73 29.60 -17.44
CA GLY A 356 -1.74 28.75 -18.07
C GLY A 356 -2.46 29.42 -19.24
N ASN A 357 -2.03 30.61 -19.66
CA ASN A 357 -2.63 31.31 -20.80
C ASN A 357 -2.16 30.69 -22.11
N ALA A 358 -3.05 30.61 -23.10
CA ALA A 358 -2.73 30.09 -24.43
C ALA A 358 -1.67 30.97 -25.13
N VAL A 359 -0.61 30.35 -25.63
CA VAL A 359 0.50 31.02 -26.34
C VAL A 359 0.95 30.19 -27.55
N GLY A 360 1.77 30.78 -28.41
CA GLY A 360 2.45 30.06 -29.49
C GLY A 360 3.55 29.12 -28.97
N ALA A 361 3.88 28.09 -29.75
CA ALA A 361 4.93 27.12 -29.40
C ALA A 361 6.33 27.76 -29.29
N ASP A 362 6.53 28.89 -29.97
CA ASP A 362 7.73 29.71 -29.99
C ASP A 362 7.84 30.68 -28.81
N HIS A 363 6.76 30.85 -28.02
CA HIS A 363 6.76 31.73 -26.87
C HIS A 363 7.75 31.25 -25.80
N LYS A 364 8.55 32.16 -25.24
CA LYS A 364 9.53 31.83 -24.19
C LYS A 364 8.81 31.29 -22.96
N GLY A 365 9.15 30.05 -22.58
CA GLY A 365 8.51 29.37 -21.45
C GLY A 365 7.21 28.64 -21.79
N ALA A 366 6.85 28.52 -23.07
CA ALA A 366 5.71 27.72 -23.50
C ALA A 366 5.85 26.25 -23.06
N GLU A 367 4.78 25.70 -22.51
CA GLU A 367 4.63 24.30 -22.15
C GLU A 367 3.41 23.72 -22.87
N HIS A 368 3.56 22.56 -23.51
CA HIS A 368 2.43 21.88 -24.13
C HIS A 368 1.42 21.42 -23.06
N VAL A 369 0.12 21.57 -23.32
CA VAL A 369 -0.97 21.25 -22.37
C VAL A 369 -0.83 19.85 -21.75
N SER A 370 -0.52 18.83 -22.56
CA SER A 370 -0.25 17.47 -22.05
C SER A 370 0.84 17.42 -20.96
N LYS A 371 1.92 18.18 -21.14
CA LYS A 371 3.03 18.22 -20.18
C LYS A 371 2.63 18.97 -18.91
N ARG A 372 1.88 20.07 -19.05
CA ARG A 372 1.33 20.84 -17.93
C ARG A 372 0.37 20.02 -17.08
N LEU A 373 -0.62 19.37 -17.69
CA LEU A 373 -1.58 18.52 -16.99
C LEU A 373 -0.90 17.36 -16.25
N LYS A 374 0.08 16.70 -16.88
CA LYS A 374 0.87 15.66 -16.19
C LYS A 374 1.69 16.23 -15.03
N ARG A 375 2.23 17.45 -15.15
CA ARG A 375 2.96 18.10 -14.05
C ARG A 375 2.03 18.41 -12.88
N LEU A 376 0.88 19.03 -13.13
CA LEU A 376 -0.14 19.34 -12.13
C LEU A 376 -0.62 18.06 -11.42
N ALA A 377 -1.06 17.06 -12.17
CA ALA A 377 -1.53 15.77 -11.66
C ALA A 377 -0.46 15.06 -10.79
N ARG A 378 0.80 15.11 -11.21
CA ARG A 378 1.91 14.47 -10.50
C ARG A 378 2.26 15.17 -9.19
N ASP A 379 2.23 16.49 -9.19
CA ASP A 379 2.69 17.29 -8.06
C ASP A 379 1.53 17.54 -7.06
N HIS A 380 0.28 17.26 -7.45
CA HIS A 380 -0.94 17.45 -6.66
C HIS A 380 -1.93 16.26 -6.67
N GLY A 381 -1.47 15.04 -6.95
CA GLY A 381 -2.31 13.83 -6.94
C GLY A 381 -2.86 13.46 -5.55
N GLY A 382 -3.96 12.68 -5.54
CA GLY A 382 -4.62 12.12 -4.36
C GLY A 382 -5.69 12.99 -3.72
N TRP A 383 -5.63 14.30 -3.91
CA TRP A 383 -6.59 15.23 -3.31
C TRP A 383 -8.05 15.03 -3.76
N PRO A 384 -8.35 14.71 -5.04
CA PRO A 384 -9.73 14.49 -5.47
C PRO A 384 -10.42 13.34 -4.73
N LEU A 385 -9.70 12.26 -4.39
CA LEU A 385 -10.22 11.16 -3.57
C LEU A 385 -10.40 11.58 -2.09
N GLU A 386 -9.50 12.40 -1.57
CA GLU A 386 -9.50 12.85 -0.16
C GLU A 386 -10.64 13.80 0.17
N TRP A 387 -10.98 14.72 -0.74
CA TRP A 387 -12.03 15.72 -0.48
C TRP A 387 -13.40 15.13 -0.11
N PRO A 388 -13.97 14.15 -0.85
CA PRO A 388 -15.21 13.51 -0.44
C PRO A 388 -15.03 12.63 0.80
N ALA A 389 -13.88 11.95 0.97
CA ALA A 389 -13.62 11.10 2.13
C ALA A 389 -13.66 11.88 3.45
N ARG A 390 -13.29 13.17 3.45
CA ARG A 390 -13.40 14.06 4.63
C ARG A 390 -14.81 14.57 4.91
N LEU A 391 -15.71 14.53 3.93
CA LEU A 391 -17.10 14.94 4.09
C LEU A 391 -17.97 13.79 4.65
N ALA A 392 -17.49 12.55 4.53
CA ALA A 392 -18.10 11.40 5.17
C ALA A 392 -17.90 11.47 6.70
N PRO A 393 -18.92 11.17 7.51
CA PRO A 393 -18.74 11.05 8.95
C PRO A 393 -17.68 9.98 9.23
N SER A 394 -16.67 10.29 10.05
CA SER A 394 -15.67 9.29 10.43
C SER A 394 -16.39 8.14 11.14
N PRO A 395 -16.09 6.87 10.81
CA PRO A 395 -16.63 5.75 11.56
C PRO A 395 -16.22 5.91 13.04
N PRO A 396 -17.10 5.54 13.98
CA PRO A 396 -16.74 5.57 15.39
C PRO A 396 -15.50 4.70 15.58
N ARG A 397 -14.46 5.27 16.19
CA ARG A 397 -13.31 4.48 16.65
C ARG A 397 -13.84 3.53 17.72
N SER A 398 -13.87 2.24 17.42
CA SER A 398 -14.15 1.16 18.39
C SER A 398 -13.08 1.11 19.47
#